data_AF-A0A0N0JGR4-F1
#
_entry.id   AF-A0A0N0JGR4-F1
#
_cell.length_a   1.000
_cell.length_b   1.000
_cell.length_c   1.000
_cell.angle_alpha   90.00
_cell.angle_beta   90.00
_cell.angle_gamma   90.00
#
_symmetry.space_group_name_H-M   'P 1'
#
loop_
_entity.id
_entity.type
_entity.pdbx_description
1 polymer ?
#
loop_
_entity_poly.entity_id
_entity_poly.type
_entity_poly.pdbx_seq_one_letter_code
_entity_poly.pdbx_strand_id
1 'polypeptide(L)'
;MLALASEILSASGYRVARDLTEMTRLGEGSLVAEDAFSVVSLVAFETWQQLETEWLEAQADLVDLLSRRLARAAPKAWDGYLVLLSVSDPLDPHAAMRIERDTTRVRKIIATGSTLQTAGDVEQVLDLLLPLKLPDTLLAVEDVLDTLPDHMRGLIDPADLRTVIEAFRTMEPPLERLHARRAVP
;
A
#
# COMPACT_ATOMS: atom_id res chain seq x y z
N MET A 1 -20.81 0.49 -5.01
CA MET A 1 -19.36 0.70 -5.22
C MET A 1 -18.52 -0.18 -4.30
N LEU A 2 -18.61 -0.04 -2.98
CA LEU A 2 -17.84 -0.84 -2.02
C LEU A 2 -18.01 -2.37 -2.17
N ALA A 3 -19.26 -2.84 -2.34
CA ALA A 3 -19.52 -4.28 -2.53
C ALA A 3 -18.84 -4.82 -3.81
N LEU A 4 -18.95 -4.09 -4.92
CA LEU A 4 -18.32 -4.44 -6.19
C LEU A 4 -16.78 -4.39 -6.09
N ALA A 5 -16.22 -3.35 -5.49
CA ALA A 5 -14.78 -3.26 -5.25
C ALA A 5 -14.28 -4.43 -4.40
N SER A 6 -15.03 -4.81 -3.36
CA SER A 6 -14.71 -5.97 -2.53
C SER A 6 -14.72 -7.26 -3.35
N GLU A 7 -15.68 -7.45 -4.26
CA GLU A 7 -15.74 -8.63 -5.14
C GLU A 7 -14.54 -8.68 -6.10
N ILE A 8 -14.22 -7.56 -6.76
CA ILE A 8 -13.09 -7.44 -7.69
C ILE A 8 -11.76 -7.75 -6.99
N LEU A 9 -11.52 -7.14 -5.82
CA LEU A 9 -10.29 -7.33 -5.05
C LEU A 9 -10.19 -8.78 -4.55
N SER A 10 -11.29 -9.35 -4.03
CA SER A 10 -11.31 -10.75 -3.59
C SER A 10 -11.02 -11.72 -4.73
N ALA A 11 -11.63 -11.50 -5.90
CA ALA A 11 -11.39 -12.29 -7.10
C ALA A 11 -9.94 -12.19 -7.60
N SER A 12 -9.25 -11.11 -7.26
CA SER A 12 -7.86 -10.83 -7.64
C SER A 12 -6.83 -11.27 -6.59
N GLY A 13 -7.26 -12.01 -5.56
CA GLY A 13 -6.37 -12.59 -4.55
C GLY A 13 -6.18 -11.75 -3.29
N TYR A 14 -6.84 -10.60 -3.17
CA TYR A 14 -6.82 -9.83 -1.94
C TYR A 14 -7.69 -10.47 -0.86
N ARG A 15 -7.19 -10.45 0.37
CA ARG A 15 -7.98 -10.70 1.58
C ARG A 15 -8.72 -9.42 1.95
N VAL A 16 -10.03 -9.40 1.78
CA VAL A 16 -10.86 -8.23 2.11
C VAL A 16 -11.40 -8.32 3.54
N ALA A 17 -11.09 -7.31 4.34
CA ALA A 17 -11.65 -7.09 5.66
C ALA A 17 -12.76 -6.03 5.59
N ARG A 18 -13.96 -6.42 5.99
CA ARG A 18 -15.13 -5.52 6.11
C ARG A 18 -15.43 -5.10 7.54
N ASP A 19 -14.94 -5.87 8.51
CA ASP A 19 -14.97 -5.49 9.93
C ASP A 19 -13.74 -4.63 10.22
N LEU A 20 -13.96 -3.31 10.21
CA LEU A 20 -12.94 -2.29 10.41
C LEU A 20 -12.92 -1.77 11.85
N THR A 21 -13.20 -2.62 12.83
CA THR A 21 -13.06 -2.30 14.27
C THR A 21 -11.69 -1.72 14.62
N GLU A 22 -10.66 -1.92 13.79
CA GLU A 22 -9.32 -1.34 13.93
C GLU A 22 -9.11 0.04 13.26
N MET A 23 -10.03 0.52 12.41
CA MET A 23 -9.99 1.85 11.78
C MET A 23 -11.08 2.72 12.37
N THR A 24 -10.76 3.37 13.48
CA THR A 24 -11.75 4.03 14.34
C THR A 24 -12.35 5.30 13.74
N ARG A 25 -11.80 5.87 12.66
CA ARG A 25 -12.30 7.10 12.03
C ARG A 25 -12.98 6.85 10.68
N LEU A 26 -12.82 5.67 10.08
CA LEU A 26 -13.53 5.27 8.87
C LEU A 26 -14.85 4.57 9.21
N GLY A 27 -15.97 5.14 8.75
CA GLY A 27 -17.32 4.60 8.96
C GLY A 27 -17.68 3.44 8.04
N GLU A 28 -18.97 3.08 8.02
CA GLU A 28 -19.56 1.99 7.19
C GLU A 28 -19.29 2.11 5.68
N GLY A 29 -18.85 3.28 5.22
CA GLY A 29 -18.47 3.58 3.84
C GLY A 29 -17.05 3.17 3.45
N SER A 30 -16.43 2.18 4.12
CA SER A 30 -15.03 1.82 3.87
C SER A 30 -14.78 0.30 3.84
N LEU A 31 -13.69 -0.10 3.19
CA LEU A 31 -13.18 -1.46 3.19
C LEU A 31 -11.64 -1.43 3.20
N VAL A 32 -11.03 -2.48 3.76
CA VAL A 32 -9.59 -2.73 3.62
C VAL A 32 -9.38 -4.03 2.88
N ALA A 33 -8.46 -4.04 1.94
CA ALA A 33 -8.03 -5.21 1.22
C ALA A 33 -6.50 -5.33 1.31
N GLU A 34 -5.99 -6.54 1.46
CA GLU A 34 -4.55 -6.78 1.55
C GLU A 34 -4.14 -8.03 0.78
N ASP A 35 -2.92 -8.01 0.25
CA ASP A 35 -2.25 -9.20 -0.28
C ASP A 35 -0.85 -9.31 0.36
N ALA A 36 0.05 -10.09 -0.24
CA ALA A 36 1.41 -10.25 0.26
C ALA A 36 2.27 -8.98 0.15
N PHE A 37 1.86 -7.99 -0.64
CA PHE A 37 2.71 -6.86 -1.06
C PHE A 37 2.10 -5.48 -0.76
N SER A 38 0.77 -5.40 -0.67
CA SER A 38 0.01 -4.15 -0.66
C SER A 38 -1.09 -4.16 0.39
N VAL A 39 -1.40 -2.97 0.91
CA VAL A 39 -2.61 -2.70 1.68
C VAL A 39 -3.38 -1.59 0.99
N VAL A 40 -4.63 -1.89 0.66
CA VAL A 40 -5.56 -0.98 0.00
C VAL A 40 -6.64 -0.59 0.99
N SER A 41 -6.74 0.69 1.34
CA SER A 41 -7.92 1.24 2.01
C SER A 41 -8.78 1.92 0.96
N LEU A 42 -10.05 1.54 0.88
CA LEU A 42 -11.01 2.16 -0.02
C LEU A 42 -12.13 2.81 0.78
N VAL A 43 -12.42 4.07 0.48
CA VAL A 43 -13.41 4.87 1.18
C VAL A 43 -14.34 5.51 0.16
N ALA A 44 -15.64 5.33 0.35
CA ALA A 44 -16.68 5.92 -0.48
C ALA A 44 -17.35 7.07 0.26
N PHE A 45 -17.44 8.21 -0.42
CA PHE A 45 -18.05 9.44 0.04
C PHE A 45 -19.30 9.73 -0.78
N GLU A 46 -20.35 10.26 -0.14
CA GLU A 46 -21.58 10.63 -0.84
C GLU A 46 -21.39 11.90 -1.67
N THR A 47 -20.49 12.79 -1.23
CA THR A 47 -20.22 14.07 -1.90
C THR A 47 -18.74 14.36 -2.01
N TRP A 48 -18.38 15.22 -2.96
CA TRP A 48 -17.01 15.71 -3.13
C TRP A 48 -16.56 16.53 -1.94
N GLN A 49 -17.46 17.37 -1.40
CA GLN A 49 -17.17 18.21 -0.24
C GLN A 49 -16.79 17.37 0.99
N GLN A 50 -17.46 16.24 1.17
CA GLN A 50 -17.12 15.29 2.22
C GLN A 50 -15.71 14.72 2.01
N LEU A 51 -15.41 14.21 0.81
CA LEU A 51 -14.08 13.70 0.46
C LEU A 51 -12.99 14.75 0.70
N GLU A 52 -13.20 15.98 0.22
CA GLU A 52 -12.24 17.08 0.36
C GLU A 52 -11.93 17.42 1.84
N THR A 53 -12.91 17.24 2.72
CA THR A 53 -12.77 17.50 4.16
C THR A 53 -12.14 16.33 4.91
N GLU A 54 -12.47 15.09 4.53
CA GLU A 54 -12.22 13.90 5.35
C GLU A 54 -11.05 13.03 4.85
N TRP A 55 -10.53 13.25 3.64
CA TRP A 55 -9.49 12.37 3.07
C TRP A 55 -8.20 12.31 3.91
N LEU A 56 -7.86 13.38 4.63
CA LEU A 56 -6.70 13.41 5.53
C LEU A 56 -6.88 12.47 6.73
N GLU A 57 -8.10 12.34 7.23
CA GLU A 57 -8.44 11.40 8.31
C GLU A 57 -8.38 9.97 7.79
N ALA A 58 -8.91 9.72 6.59
CA ALA A 58 -8.79 8.42 5.92
C ALA A 58 -7.32 8.01 5.70
N GLN A 59 -6.46 8.96 5.32
CA GLN A 59 -5.02 8.74 5.22
C GLN A 59 -4.40 8.42 6.59
N ALA A 60 -4.74 9.18 7.63
CA ALA A 60 -4.20 8.97 8.97
C ALA A 60 -4.53 7.55 9.46
N ASP A 61 -5.75 7.08 9.24
CA ASP A 61 -6.17 5.74 9.63
C ASP A 61 -5.41 4.63 8.88
N LEU A 62 -5.18 4.78 7.58
CA LEU A 62 -4.36 3.84 6.83
C LEU A 62 -2.91 3.81 7.34
N VAL A 63 -2.33 4.98 7.63
CA VAL A 63 -0.97 5.09 8.17
C VAL A 63 -0.86 4.46 9.55
N ASP A 64 -1.85 4.67 10.42
CA ASP A 64 -1.92 4.06 11.75
C ASP A 64 -2.04 2.53 11.64
N LEU A 65 -2.86 2.03 10.72
CA LEU A 65 -3.00 0.60 10.43
C LEU A 65 -1.69 -0.01 9.93
N LEU A 66 -1.03 0.63 8.96
CA LEU A 66 0.27 0.19 8.45
C LEU A 66 1.32 0.16 9.56
N SER A 67 1.38 1.20 10.39
CA SER A 67 2.34 1.29 11.50
C SER A 67 2.16 0.15 12.52
N ARG A 68 0.91 -0.20 12.87
CA ARG A 68 0.61 -1.32 13.77
C ARG A 68 0.99 -2.68 13.17
N ARG A 69 0.81 -2.85 11.86
CA ARG A 69 1.09 -4.11 11.17
C ARG A 69 2.58 -4.32 10.93
N LEU A 70 3.33 -3.26 10.61
CA LEU A 70 4.79 -3.27 10.53
C LEU A 70 5.43 -3.69 11.86
N ALA A 71 4.81 -3.35 12.99
CA ALA A 71 5.29 -3.75 14.31
C ALA A 71 5.04 -5.23 14.65
N ARG A 72 4.14 -5.93 13.93
CA ARG A 72 3.65 -7.28 14.29
C ARG A 72 4.16 -8.41 13.38
N ALA A 73 4.70 -8.13 12.18
CA ALA A 73 5.10 -9.17 11.22
C ALA A 73 6.32 -8.77 10.37
N ALA A 74 7.10 -9.77 9.94
CA ALA A 74 8.11 -9.62 8.89
C ALA A 74 7.72 -10.49 7.67
N PRO A 75 7.93 -10.09 6.40
CA PRO A 75 8.17 -8.74 5.87
C PRO A 75 7.17 -8.37 4.72
N LYS A 76 7.17 -7.09 4.30
CA LYS A 76 6.86 -6.64 2.92
C LYS A 76 5.43 -6.26 2.47
N ALA A 77 4.53 -5.73 3.31
CA ALA A 77 3.48 -4.85 2.75
C ALA A 77 4.11 -3.47 2.48
N TRP A 78 4.73 -3.30 1.30
CA TRP A 78 5.50 -2.07 0.99
C TRP A 78 4.59 -0.93 0.57
N ASP A 79 3.46 -1.22 -0.06
CA ASP A 79 2.67 -0.19 -0.71
C ASP A 79 1.29 -0.02 -0.07
N GLY A 80 1.10 1.14 0.55
CA GLY A 80 -0.20 1.62 1.00
C GLY A 80 -0.89 2.43 -0.09
N TYR A 81 -2.06 1.96 -0.52
CA TYR A 81 -2.93 2.66 -1.46
C TYR A 81 -4.21 3.13 -0.76
N LEU A 82 -4.53 4.41 -0.92
CA LEU A 82 -5.77 5.01 -0.48
C LEU A 82 -6.65 5.31 -1.70
N VAL A 83 -7.72 4.56 -1.87
CA VAL A 83 -8.70 4.75 -2.93
C VAL A 83 -9.87 5.56 -2.39
N LEU A 84 -10.09 6.75 -2.94
CA LEU A 84 -11.15 7.67 -2.52
C LEU A 84 -12.19 7.75 -3.64
N LEU A 85 -13.39 7.26 -3.38
CA LEU A 85 -14.50 7.29 -4.33
C LEU A 85 -15.51 8.36 -3.90
N SER A 86 -15.96 9.20 -4.83
CA SER A 86 -17.06 10.14 -4.58
C SER A 86 -18.15 9.98 -5.63
N VAL A 87 -19.41 9.99 -5.22
CA VAL A 87 -20.55 9.93 -6.15
C VAL A 87 -20.70 11.22 -6.96
N SER A 88 -20.18 12.35 -6.48
CA SER A 88 -20.25 13.65 -7.16
C SER A 88 -18.90 14.13 -7.64
N ASP A 89 -18.88 15.00 -8.65
CA ASP A 89 -17.67 15.65 -9.13
C ASP A 89 -17.31 16.92 -8.34
N PRO A 90 -16.02 17.29 -8.28
CA PRO A 90 -15.60 18.60 -7.80
C PRO A 90 -16.10 19.72 -8.72
N LEU A 91 -16.38 20.88 -8.14
CA LEU A 91 -16.62 22.10 -8.91
C LEU A 91 -15.36 22.55 -9.66
N ASP A 92 -14.19 22.35 -9.04
CA ASP A 92 -12.89 22.59 -9.66
C ASP A 92 -12.33 21.28 -10.26
N PRO A 93 -12.18 21.17 -11.58
CA PRO A 93 -11.73 19.95 -12.24
C PRO A 93 -10.29 19.53 -11.85
N HIS A 94 -9.51 20.40 -11.21
CA HIS A 94 -8.17 20.08 -10.72
C HIS A 94 -8.12 19.65 -9.25
N ALA A 95 -9.25 19.67 -8.53
CA ALA A 95 -9.27 19.38 -7.10
C ALA A 95 -8.86 17.94 -6.78
N ALA A 96 -9.39 16.96 -7.52
CA ALA A 96 -8.98 15.55 -7.41
C ALA A 96 -7.47 15.37 -7.65
N MET A 97 -6.94 15.97 -8.72
CA MET A 97 -5.52 15.85 -9.05
C MET A 97 -4.60 16.46 -7.96
N ARG A 98 -5.04 17.49 -7.24
CA ARG A 98 -4.24 18.04 -6.12
C ARG A 98 -4.12 17.05 -4.97
N ILE A 99 -5.21 16.39 -4.60
CA ILE A 99 -5.21 15.38 -3.55
C ILE A 99 -4.42 14.15 -3.99
N GLU A 100 -4.60 13.70 -5.24
CA GLU A 100 -3.89 12.55 -5.79
C GLU A 100 -2.36 12.75 -5.85
N ARG A 101 -1.92 13.97 -6.19
CA ARG A 101 -0.49 14.35 -6.21
C ARG A 101 0.12 14.58 -4.84
N ASP A 102 -0.68 14.68 -3.79
CA ASP A 102 -0.15 14.63 -2.44
C ASP A 102 0.33 13.20 -2.17
N THR A 103 1.61 12.94 -2.36
CA THR A 103 2.23 11.63 -2.10
C THR A 103 2.77 11.53 -0.68
N THR A 104 2.37 12.43 0.22
CA THR A 104 2.82 12.39 1.61
C THR A 104 2.21 11.13 2.25
N ARG A 105 3.07 10.21 2.70
CA ARG A 105 2.76 8.95 3.42
C ARG A 105 2.21 7.79 2.58
N VAL A 106 1.21 8.01 1.73
CA VAL A 106 0.55 6.94 0.95
C VAL A 106 0.20 7.40 -0.46
N ARG A 107 0.17 6.46 -1.42
CA ARG A 107 -0.31 6.71 -2.77
C ARG A 107 -1.83 6.78 -2.77
N LYS A 108 -2.40 7.65 -3.62
CA LYS A 108 -3.83 7.89 -3.67
C LYS A 108 -4.35 7.63 -5.07
N ILE A 109 -5.57 7.12 -5.15
CA ILE A 109 -6.33 6.97 -6.39
C ILE A 109 -7.69 7.61 -6.11
N ILE A 110 -8.11 8.54 -6.95
CA ILE A 110 -9.38 9.26 -6.76
C ILE A 110 -10.27 9.01 -7.96
N ALA A 111 -11.52 8.66 -7.69
CA ALA A 111 -12.55 8.56 -8.71
C ALA A 111 -13.81 9.28 -8.24
N THR A 112 -14.45 10.00 -9.15
CA THR A 112 -15.58 10.90 -8.88
C THR A 112 -16.77 10.54 -9.77
N GLY A 113 -17.91 11.21 -9.61
CA GLY A 113 -19.15 10.86 -10.31
C GLY A 113 -19.01 10.70 -11.83
N SER A 114 -18.24 11.57 -12.48
CA SER A 114 -17.97 11.51 -13.93
C SER A 114 -17.16 10.27 -14.35
N THR A 115 -16.38 9.69 -13.44
CA THR A 115 -15.55 8.50 -13.68
C THR A 115 -16.13 7.24 -13.00
N LEU A 116 -17.33 7.29 -12.44
CA LEU A 116 -17.98 6.19 -11.71
C LEU A 116 -19.45 6.01 -12.15
N GLN A 117 -19.69 5.95 -13.47
CA GLN A 117 -21.04 5.81 -14.04
C GLN A 117 -21.50 4.35 -14.14
N THR A 118 -20.56 3.43 -14.32
CA THR A 118 -20.83 2.01 -14.54
C THR A 118 -20.08 1.13 -13.54
N ALA A 119 -20.49 -0.14 -13.45
CA ALA A 119 -19.74 -1.14 -12.68
C ALA A 119 -18.32 -1.35 -13.25
N GLY A 120 -18.15 -1.28 -14.57
CA GLY A 120 -16.84 -1.41 -15.22
C GLY A 120 -15.88 -0.28 -14.86
N ASP A 121 -16.40 0.90 -14.53
CA ASP A 121 -15.56 2.04 -14.16
C ASP A 121 -14.87 1.81 -12.80
N VAL A 122 -15.53 1.10 -11.88
CA VAL A 122 -14.90 0.69 -10.60
C VAL A 122 -13.76 -0.28 -10.84
N GLU A 123 -13.90 -1.20 -11.79
CA GLU A 123 -12.82 -2.10 -12.19
C GLU A 123 -11.65 -1.34 -12.81
N GLN A 124 -11.93 -0.37 -13.68
CA GLN A 124 -10.91 0.48 -14.30
C GLN A 124 -10.15 1.33 -13.27
N VAL A 125 -10.83 1.84 -12.24
CA VAL A 125 -10.18 2.58 -11.13
C VAL A 125 -9.25 1.66 -10.33
N LEU A 126 -9.62 0.39 -10.16
CA LEU A 126 -8.85 -0.59 -9.42
C LEU A 126 -7.75 -1.25 -10.26
N ASP A 127 -7.74 -1.08 -11.59
CA ASP A 127 -6.82 -1.77 -12.52
C ASP A 127 -5.34 -1.63 -12.14
N LEU A 128 -4.96 -0.46 -11.61
CA LEU A 128 -3.60 -0.19 -11.09
C LEU A 128 -3.21 -1.04 -9.88
N LEU A 129 -4.19 -1.60 -9.19
CA LEU A 129 -4.05 -2.47 -8.02
C LEU A 129 -4.28 -3.94 -8.37
N LEU A 130 -4.69 -4.25 -9.60
CA LEU A 130 -4.92 -5.63 -9.99
C LEU A 130 -3.60 -6.27 -10.45
N PRO A 131 -3.42 -7.59 -10.23
CA PRO A 131 -2.27 -8.29 -10.73
C PRO A 131 -2.12 -8.07 -12.23
N LEU A 132 -0.94 -7.66 -12.67
CA LEU A 132 -0.63 -7.62 -14.09
C LEU A 132 -0.83 -9.02 -14.66
N LYS A 133 -1.72 -9.16 -15.64
CA LYS A 133 -1.87 -10.37 -16.44
C LYS A 133 -0.66 -10.48 -17.37
N LEU A 134 0.47 -10.87 -16.80
CA LEU A 134 1.69 -11.11 -17.56
C LEU A 134 1.53 -12.45 -18.31
N PRO A 135 1.88 -12.51 -19.61
CA PRO A 135 2.02 -13.78 -20.32
C PRO A 135 2.96 -14.70 -19.53
N ASP A 136 2.64 -15.99 -19.43
CA ASP A 136 3.43 -16.98 -18.68
C ASP A 136 4.92 -16.99 -19.06
N THR A 137 5.24 -16.58 -20.30
CA THR A 137 6.61 -16.44 -20.80
C THR A 137 7.44 -15.36 -20.09
N LEU A 138 6.82 -14.36 -19.46
CA LEU A 138 7.51 -13.31 -18.67
C LEU A 138 7.69 -13.71 -17.20
N LEU A 139 6.90 -14.65 -16.67
CA LEU A 139 7.09 -15.22 -15.33
C LEU A 139 8.31 -16.14 -15.25
N ALA A 140 8.90 -16.49 -16.41
CA ALA A 140 10.14 -17.24 -16.50
C ALA A 140 11.42 -16.38 -16.37
N VAL A 141 11.28 -15.07 -16.09
CA VAL A 141 12.41 -14.23 -15.71
C VAL A 141 12.73 -14.55 -14.25
N GLU A 142 13.85 -15.23 -14.01
CA GLU A 142 14.39 -15.44 -12.65
C GLU A 142 14.32 -14.12 -11.86
N ASP A 143 13.68 -14.16 -10.69
CA ASP A 143 13.55 -12.98 -9.85
C ASP A 143 14.96 -12.46 -9.52
N VAL A 144 15.24 -11.23 -9.94
CA VAL A 144 16.53 -10.57 -9.72
C VAL A 144 16.86 -10.53 -8.22
N LEU A 145 15.85 -10.49 -7.35
CA LEU A 145 16.04 -10.57 -5.90
C LEU A 145 16.36 -11.98 -5.42
N ASP A 146 15.89 -13.03 -6.09
CA ASP A 146 16.22 -14.42 -5.77
C ASP A 146 17.64 -14.78 -6.21
N THR A 147 18.13 -14.14 -7.27
CA THR A 147 19.52 -14.29 -7.75
C THR A 147 20.51 -13.35 -7.03
N LEU A 148 20.01 -12.33 -6.32
CA LEU A 148 20.83 -11.35 -5.61
C LEU A 148 21.76 -11.97 -4.54
N PRO A 149 21.30 -12.91 -3.67
CA PRO A 149 22.17 -13.58 -2.70
C PRO A 149 23.38 -14.24 -3.37
N ASP A 150 23.18 -14.81 -4.55
CA ASP A 150 24.20 -15.54 -5.30
C ASP A 150 25.22 -14.58 -5.91
N HIS A 151 24.78 -13.40 -6.36
CA HIS A 151 25.66 -12.33 -6.83
C HIS A 151 26.39 -11.62 -5.70
N MET A 152 25.80 -11.55 -4.50
CA MET A 152 26.40 -10.93 -3.32
C MET A 152 27.39 -11.86 -2.59
N ARG A 153 27.40 -13.16 -2.88
CA ARG A 153 28.37 -14.11 -2.31
C ARG A 153 29.81 -13.67 -2.63
N GLY A 154 30.58 -13.43 -1.57
CA GLY A 154 32.00 -13.07 -1.68
C GLY A 154 32.28 -11.56 -1.82
N LEU A 155 31.25 -10.73 -1.99
CA LEU A 155 31.39 -9.26 -2.02
C LEU A 155 31.23 -8.62 -0.62
N ILE A 156 30.67 -9.36 0.33
CA ILE A 156 30.36 -8.86 1.68
C ILE A 156 31.09 -9.72 2.70
N ASP A 157 31.78 -9.07 3.64
CA ASP A 157 32.36 -9.74 4.80
C ASP A 157 31.21 -10.41 5.61
N PRO A 158 31.22 -11.74 5.78
CA PRO A 158 30.20 -12.46 6.55
C PRO A 158 30.01 -11.93 7.97
N ALA A 159 31.05 -11.34 8.55
CA ALA A 159 31.01 -10.82 9.90
C ALA A 159 30.36 -9.42 9.98
N ASP A 160 30.51 -8.60 8.94
CA ASP A 160 29.74 -7.36 8.77
C ASP A 160 28.25 -7.64 8.57
N LEU A 161 27.93 -8.62 7.71
CA LEU A 161 26.55 -9.06 7.48
C LEU A 161 25.90 -9.55 8.78
N ARG A 162 26.63 -10.33 9.58
CA ARG A 162 26.15 -10.81 10.89
C ARG A 162 25.86 -9.67 11.84
N THR A 163 26.74 -8.66 11.92
CA THR A 163 26.55 -7.49 12.77
C THR A 163 25.31 -6.67 12.38
N VAL A 164 25.05 -6.51 11.08
CA VAL A 164 23.83 -5.84 10.60
C VAL A 164 22.57 -6.63 10.95
N ILE A 165 22.59 -7.96 10.75
CA ILE A 165 21.45 -8.83 11.06
C ILE A 165 21.16 -8.84 12.57
N GLU A 166 22.19 -8.91 13.41
CA GLU A 166 22.04 -8.86 14.86
C GLU A 166 21.47 -7.53 15.32
N ALA A 167 22.03 -6.40 14.85
CA ALA A 167 21.52 -5.07 15.17
C ALA A 167 20.04 -4.92 14.77
N PHE A 168 19.66 -5.42 13.59
CA PHE A 168 18.27 -5.40 13.14
C PHE A 168 17.36 -6.23 14.07
N ARG A 169 17.79 -7.44 14.47
CA ARG A 169 17.01 -8.31 15.37
C ARG A 169 16.84 -7.73 16.77
N THR A 170 17.81 -6.94 17.24
CA THR A 170 17.78 -6.30 18.55
C THR A 170 17.24 -4.87 18.51
N MET A 171 16.69 -4.42 17.36
CA MET A 171 16.14 -3.07 17.16
C MET A 171 17.15 -1.93 17.41
N GLU A 172 18.44 -2.19 17.15
CA GLU A 172 19.50 -1.20 17.21
C GLU A 172 19.81 -0.63 15.81
N PRO A 173 20.33 0.60 15.68
CA PRO A 173 20.69 1.18 14.38
C PRO A 173 21.77 0.36 13.66
N PRO A 174 21.46 -0.33 12.53
CA PRO A 174 22.38 -1.31 11.95
C PRO A 174 23.64 -0.69 11.34
N LEU A 175 23.53 0.52 10.78
CA LEU A 175 24.66 1.25 10.21
C LEU A 175 25.64 1.73 11.29
N GLU A 176 25.15 2.13 12.45
CA GLU A 176 26.00 2.57 13.56
C GLU A 176 26.80 1.39 14.13
N ARG A 177 26.15 0.23 14.33
CA ARG A 177 26.84 -1.01 14.73
C ARG A 177 27.87 -1.46 13.71
N LEU A 178 27.56 -1.37 12.42
CA LEU A 178 28.49 -1.72 11.35
C LEU A 178 29.71 -0.78 11.32
N HIS A 179 29.48 0.54 11.45
CA HIS A 179 30.57 1.52 11.52
C HIS A 179 31.43 1.34 12.77
N ALA A 180 30.82 1.08 13.93
CA ALA A 180 31.54 0.82 15.18
C ALA A 180 32.46 -0.40 15.04
N ARG A 181 32.00 -1.47 14.38
CA ARG A 181 32.80 -2.66 14.09
C ARG A 181 33.99 -2.36 13.16
N ARG A 182 33.73 -1.62 12.07
CA ARG A 182 34.77 -1.26 11.09
C ARG A 182 35.77 -0.22 11.60
N ALA A 183 35.42 0.49 12.67
CA ALA A 183 36.29 1.46 13.34
C ALA A 183 37.24 0.82 14.37
N VAL A 184 37.07 -0.47 14.70
CA VAL A 184 38.01 -1.23 15.52
C VAL A 184 39.09 -1.84 14.60
N PRO A 185 40.39 -1.50 14.77
CA PRO A 185 41.47 -2.00 13.94
C PRO A 185 41.74 -3.50 14.11
#